data_AF-A0A966RWL3-F1
#
_entry.id   AF-A0A966RWL3-F1
#
_cell.length_a   1.000
_cell.length_b   1.000
_cell.length_c   1.000
_cell.angle_alpha   90.00
_cell.angle_beta   90.00
_cell.angle_gamma   90.00
#
_symmetry.space_group_name_H-M   'P 1'
#
loop_
_entity.id
_entity.type
_entity.pdbx_description
1 polymer ?
#
loop_
_entity_poly.entity_id
_entity_poly.type
_entity_poly.pdbx_seq_one_letter_code
_entity_poly.pdbx_strand_id
1 'polypeptide(L)'
;RIEQLKADGVRMAIADATSDQDLHVLGKLVMEQSLVVAGSGIAIGFEAPGARGQNPRGQNPHESVAFLPRQTGPGLILSGSCSLASQAQVKHFLQQSKTSNDVSLAIDPLKLARDERAKATWMQDYVACLARLFEQTSKVQAVHAKPRPPRLLVYATAQAESVKQVQDALGIDIASAWIEALMADLAKEAKRFGVRRFVVAGGETSGAVVQALDVKLLKIGAQIDPGVPWTESLQGFALALKSGNFGAEDFFTKALDLLDA
;
A
#
# COMPACT_ATOMS: atom_id res chain seq x y z
N ARG A 1 -25.06 -27.25 12.83
CA ARG A 1 -25.10 -27.20 11.35
C ARG A 1 -23.82 -27.69 10.70
N ILE A 2 -22.62 -27.28 11.14
CA ILE A 2 -21.33 -27.75 10.58
C ILE A 2 -21.21 -29.28 10.60
N GLU A 3 -21.47 -29.92 11.74
CA GLU A 3 -21.42 -31.40 11.85
C GLU A 3 -22.41 -32.11 10.92
N GLN A 4 -23.59 -31.52 10.71
CA GLN A 4 -24.54 -32.05 9.72
C GLN A 4 -23.99 -31.93 8.30
N LEU A 5 -23.42 -30.78 7.92
CA LEU A 5 -22.80 -30.60 6.60
C LEU A 5 -21.66 -31.60 6.37
N LYS A 6 -20.85 -31.89 7.40
CA LYS A 6 -19.83 -32.93 7.35
C LYS A 6 -20.45 -34.33 7.14
N ALA A 7 -21.50 -34.66 7.88
CA ALA A 7 -22.22 -35.92 7.74
C ALA A 7 -22.86 -36.07 6.34
N ASP A 8 -23.32 -34.97 5.75
CA ASP A 8 -23.87 -34.89 4.40
C ASP A 8 -22.77 -34.97 3.30
N GLY A 9 -21.50 -35.11 3.69
CA GLY A 9 -20.36 -35.20 2.77
C GLY A 9 -19.90 -33.87 2.17
N VAL A 10 -20.40 -32.73 2.68
CA VAL A 10 -19.99 -31.39 2.21
C VAL A 10 -18.55 -31.11 2.61
N ARG A 11 -17.71 -30.81 1.63
CA ARG A 11 -16.26 -30.55 1.82
C ARG A 11 -15.91 -29.09 2.00
N MET A 12 -16.76 -28.19 1.50
CA MET A 12 -16.61 -26.75 1.59
C MET A 12 -18.00 -26.13 1.72
N ALA A 13 -18.17 -25.27 2.72
CA ALA A 13 -19.40 -24.53 2.94
C ALA A 13 -19.08 -23.03 2.91
N ILE A 14 -19.85 -22.28 2.14
CA ILE A 14 -19.84 -20.82 2.20
C ILE A 14 -20.63 -20.41 3.44
N ALA A 15 -20.05 -19.51 4.23
CA ALA A 15 -20.68 -18.99 5.44
C ALA A 15 -21.11 -17.54 5.18
N ASP A 16 -22.40 -17.28 5.29
CA ASP A 16 -22.95 -15.93 5.16
C ASP A 16 -22.55 -15.08 6.38
N ALA A 17 -22.20 -13.83 6.10
CA ALA A 17 -22.00 -12.80 7.11
C ALA A 17 -22.48 -11.47 6.54
N THR A 18 -23.43 -10.84 7.24
CA THR A 18 -23.99 -9.53 6.91
C THR A 18 -23.59 -8.44 7.92
N SER A 19 -22.97 -8.84 9.02
CA SER A 19 -22.52 -7.98 10.10
C SER A 19 -21.24 -8.50 10.76
N ASP A 20 -20.55 -7.63 11.49
CA ASP A 20 -19.40 -8.01 12.32
C ASP A 20 -19.78 -9.03 13.40
N GLN A 21 -21.03 -9.02 13.86
CA GLN A 21 -21.55 -10.00 14.82
C GLN A 21 -21.54 -11.42 14.23
N ASP A 22 -21.89 -11.56 12.94
CA ASP A 22 -21.81 -12.85 12.25
C ASP A 22 -20.36 -13.34 12.17
N LEU A 23 -19.42 -12.43 11.86
CA LEU A 23 -17.98 -12.74 11.80
C LEU A 23 -17.40 -13.12 13.17
N HIS A 24 -17.86 -12.52 14.26
CA HIS A 24 -17.48 -12.94 15.62
C HIS A 24 -17.97 -14.35 15.95
N VAL A 25 -19.17 -14.72 15.52
CA VAL A 25 -19.70 -16.09 15.70
C VAL A 25 -18.92 -17.07 14.83
N LEU A 26 -18.72 -16.75 13.56
CA LEU A 26 -17.98 -17.58 12.61
C LEU A 26 -16.53 -17.78 13.05
N GLY A 27 -15.84 -16.73 13.50
CA GLY A 27 -14.46 -16.80 13.97
C GLY A 27 -14.26 -17.85 15.07
N LYS A 28 -15.17 -17.92 16.04
CA LYS A 28 -15.14 -18.95 17.10
C LYS A 28 -15.31 -20.36 16.55
N LEU A 29 -16.21 -20.55 15.58
CA LEU A 29 -16.52 -21.86 15.00
C LEU A 29 -15.40 -22.38 14.08
N VAL A 30 -14.76 -21.49 13.33
CA VAL A 30 -13.72 -21.89 12.37
C VAL A 30 -12.39 -22.23 13.05
N MET A 31 -12.17 -21.75 14.28
CA MET A 31 -11.00 -22.12 15.11
C MET A 31 -10.94 -23.62 15.46
N GLU A 32 -12.06 -24.33 15.35
CA GLU A 32 -12.11 -25.79 15.52
C GLU A 32 -11.78 -26.57 14.24
N GLN A 33 -11.66 -25.89 13.09
CA GLN A 33 -11.36 -26.52 11.80
C GLN A 33 -9.85 -26.50 11.53
N SER A 34 -9.35 -27.57 10.91
CA SER A 34 -7.92 -27.67 10.54
C SER A 34 -7.51 -26.71 9.43
N LEU A 35 -8.46 -26.24 8.62
CA LEU A 35 -8.23 -25.30 7.53
C LEU A 35 -9.42 -24.35 7.40
N VAL A 36 -9.11 -23.06 7.26
CA VAL A 36 -10.10 -21.99 7.03
C VAL A 36 -9.65 -21.19 5.81
N VAL A 37 -10.57 -20.95 4.88
CA VAL A 37 -10.35 -20.10 3.71
C VAL A 37 -11.28 -18.90 3.84
N ALA A 38 -10.74 -17.72 4.10
CA ALA A 38 -11.51 -16.51 4.33
C ALA A 38 -10.68 -15.24 4.08
N GLY A 39 -11.37 -14.11 3.87
CA GLY A 39 -10.74 -12.78 3.92
C GLY A 39 -10.40 -12.34 5.35
N SER A 40 -9.82 -11.16 5.51
CA SER A 40 -9.37 -10.65 6.82
C SER A 40 -10.51 -10.47 7.84
N GLY A 41 -11.74 -10.26 7.40
CA GLY A 41 -12.90 -10.06 8.27
C GLY A 41 -13.12 -11.19 9.27
N ILE A 42 -12.79 -12.44 8.92
CA ILE A 42 -12.94 -13.57 9.87
C ILE A 42 -12.08 -13.41 11.13
N ALA A 43 -10.95 -12.70 11.00
CA ALA A 43 -9.97 -12.58 12.06
C ALA A 43 -10.47 -11.73 13.24
N ILE A 44 -11.52 -10.92 13.06
CA ILE A 44 -12.13 -10.16 14.17
C ILE A 44 -12.79 -11.10 15.19
N GLY A 45 -13.21 -12.29 14.75
CA GLY A 45 -13.75 -13.33 15.62
C GLY A 45 -12.68 -14.23 16.25
N PHE A 46 -11.40 -14.05 15.91
CA PHE A 46 -10.30 -14.77 16.56
C PHE A 46 -9.99 -14.11 17.90
N GLU A 47 -9.91 -14.91 18.95
CA GLU A 47 -9.41 -14.44 20.23
C GLU A 47 -7.90 -14.15 20.11
N ALA A 48 -7.45 -13.01 20.65
CA ALA A 48 -6.04 -12.66 20.64
C ALA A 48 -5.18 -13.76 21.30
N PRO A 49 -3.99 -14.06 20.77
CA PRO A 49 -3.05 -14.96 21.44
C PRO A 49 -2.84 -14.49 22.89
N GLY A 50 -3.23 -15.32 23.86
CA GLY A 50 -3.19 -14.99 25.29
C GLY A 50 -4.56 -14.89 26.00
N ALA A 51 -5.68 -14.84 25.27
CA ALA A 51 -7.02 -14.83 25.87
C ALA A 51 -7.35 -16.12 26.66
N ARG A 52 -6.73 -17.25 26.30
CA ARG A 52 -6.76 -18.52 27.05
C ARG A 52 -5.69 -18.62 28.15
N GLY A 53 -5.21 -17.50 28.70
CA GLY A 53 -4.32 -17.48 29.87
C GLY A 53 -2.84 -17.79 29.57
N GLN A 54 -2.41 -17.74 28.30
CA GLN A 54 -1.01 -17.96 27.90
C GLN A 54 -0.33 -16.66 27.47
N ASN A 55 -0.44 -15.60 28.27
CA ASN A 55 0.41 -14.42 28.13
C ASN A 55 1.52 -14.48 29.20
N PRO A 56 2.60 -15.25 29.02
CA PRO A 56 3.64 -15.44 30.03
C PRO A 56 4.42 -14.16 30.40
N ARG A 57 4.11 -13.03 29.76
CA ARG A 57 4.80 -11.74 29.99
C ARG A 57 3.88 -10.58 30.40
N GLY A 58 2.57 -10.79 30.54
CA GLY A 58 1.64 -9.73 30.97
C GLY A 58 1.67 -8.46 30.10
N GLN A 59 2.16 -8.55 28.86
CA GLN A 59 2.24 -7.41 27.95
C GLN A 59 0.88 -7.21 27.28
N ASN A 60 0.35 -5.99 27.34
CA ASN A 60 -0.80 -5.61 26.53
C ASN A 60 -0.41 -5.73 25.04
N PRO A 61 -1.09 -6.59 24.24
CA PRO A 61 -0.77 -6.78 22.82
C PRO A 61 -0.81 -5.47 22.02
N HIS A 62 -1.57 -4.49 22.49
CA HIS A 62 -1.74 -3.19 21.86
C HIS A 62 -0.54 -2.24 22.05
N GLU A 63 0.28 -2.39 23.09
CA GLU A 63 1.38 -1.45 23.36
C GLU A 63 2.61 -1.70 22.46
N SER A 64 2.84 -2.93 22.00
CA SER A 64 4.02 -3.28 21.18
C SER A 64 3.88 -2.99 19.68
N VAL A 65 2.66 -2.76 19.19
CA VAL A 65 2.37 -2.48 17.76
C VAL A 65 2.53 -0.98 17.44
N ALA A 66 2.50 -0.12 18.46
CA ALA A 66 2.41 1.33 18.29
C ALA A 66 3.72 2.02 17.85
N PHE A 67 4.89 1.38 18.01
CA PHE A 67 6.17 2.02 17.71
C PHE A 67 6.96 1.22 16.67
N LEU A 68 6.70 1.54 15.40
CA LEU A 68 7.72 1.39 14.37
C LEU A 68 8.70 2.58 14.49
N PRO A 69 10.03 2.36 14.42
CA PRO A 69 11.00 3.43 14.29
C PRO A 69 10.59 4.36 13.15
N ARG A 70 10.57 5.66 13.44
CA ARG A 70 10.19 6.67 12.45
C ARG A 70 11.25 6.74 11.37
N GLN A 71 10.87 6.40 10.15
CA GLN A 71 11.67 6.70 8.98
C GLN A 71 11.46 8.16 8.62
N THR A 72 12.55 8.91 8.44
CA THR A 72 12.55 10.33 8.05
C THR A 72 12.93 10.49 6.58
N GLY A 73 12.68 11.68 6.01
CA GLY A 73 13.06 12.02 4.63
C GLY A 73 11.85 12.13 3.71
N PRO A 74 12.04 12.24 2.38
CA PRO A 74 10.93 12.28 1.43
C PRO A 74 10.03 11.05 1.48
N GLY A 75 8.75 11.23 1.13
CA GLY A 75 7.79 10.14 0.94
C GLY A 75 7.52 9.90 -0.54
N LEU A 76 7.45 8.64 -0.96
CA LEU A 76 7.09 8.25 -2.33
C LEU A 76 5.76 7.50 -2.33
N ILE A 77 4.84 7.91 -3.19
CA ILE A 77 3.59 7.23 -3.47
C ILE A 77 3.68 6.62 -4.86
N LEU A 78 3.49 5.31 -4.98
CA LEU A 78 3.43 4.59 -6.25
C LEU A 78 2.01 4.03 -6.45
N SER A 79 1.26 4.61 -7.39
CA SER A 79 -0.15 4.24 -7.62
C SER A 79 -0.34 3.60 -9.00
N GLY A 80 -0.44 2.27 -9.02
CA GLY A 80 -0.77 1.50 -10.23
C GLY A 80 -2.25 1.09 -10.31
N SER A 81 -2.99 1.14 -9.21
CA SER A 81 -4.42 0.78 -9.22
C SER A 81 -5.27 1.79 -9.99
N CYS A 82 -6.20 1.28 -10.81
CA CYS A 82 -7.21 2.06 -11.52
C CYS A 82 -8.62 1.96 -10.90
N SER A 83 -8.73 1.47 -9.65
CA SER A 83 -9.98 1.43 -8.90
C SER A 83 -10.55 2.84 -8.63
N LEU A 84 -11.87 2.93 -8.40
CA LEU A 84 -12.53 4.22 -8.10
C LEU A 84 -11.92 4.91 -6.87
N ALA A 85 -11.63 4.15 -5.81
CA ALA A 85 -11.00 4.71 -4.61
C ALA A 85 -9.59 5.27 -4.92
N SER A 86 -8.78 4.57 -5.71
CA SER A 86 -7.44 5.03 -6.07
C SER A 86 -7.49 6.26 -7.00
N GLN A 87 -8.46 6.33 -7.91
CA GLN A 87 -8.70 7.52 -8.73
C GLN A 87 -9.08 8.74 -7.86
N ALA A 88 -9.95 8.56 -6.86
CA ALA A 88 -10.32 9.61 -5.92
C ALA A 88 -9.12 10.07 -5.08
N GLN A 89 -8.30 9.13 -4.61
CA GLN A 89 -7.07 9.43 -3.84
C GLN A 89 -6.02 10.18 -4.65
N VAL A 90 -5.79 9.78 -5.92
CA VAL A 90 -4.90 10.51 -6.83
C VAL A 90 -5.45 11.92 -7.08
N LYS A 91 -6.75 12.06 -7.36
CA LYS A 91 -7.39 13.36 -7.56
C LYS A 91 -7.23 14.26 -6.33
N HIS A 92 -7.47 13.74 -5.14
CA HIS A 92 -7.30 14.46 -3.88
C HIS A 92 -5.85 14.93 -3.70
N PHE A 93 -4.87 14.04 -3.90
CA PHE A 93 -3.45 14.39 -3.80
C PHE A 93 -3.04 15.47 -4.81
N LEU A 94 -3.49 15.35 -6.07
CA LEU A 94 -3.23 16.36 -7.10
C LEU A 94 -3.79 17.74 -6.73
N GLN A 95 -4.98 17.78 -6.11
CA GLN A 95 -5.56 19.04 -5.63
C GLN A 95 -4.73 19.66 -4.49
N GLN A 96 -4.32 18.85 -3.51
CA GLN A 96 -3.50 19.29 -2.38
C GLN A 96 -2.09 19.76 -2.82
N SER A 97 -1.50 19.08 -3.81
CA SER A 97 -0.16 19.41 -4.32
C SER A 97 -0.03 20.80 -4.94
N LYS A 98 -1.16 21.44 -5.31
CA LYS A 98 -1.15 22.81 -5.87
C LYS A 98 -0.77 23.88 -4.86
N THR A 99 -0.94 23.60 -3.57
CA THR A 99 -0.68 24.54 -2.48
C THR A 99 0.42 24.04 -1.54
N SER A 100 1.13 22.97 -1.92
CA SER A 100 2.22 22.38 -1.13
C SER A 100 3.49 22.24 -2.00
N ASN A 101 4.58 21.73 -1.40
CA ASN A 101 5.80 21.36 -2.11
C ASN A 101 5.76 19.92 -2.66
N ASP A 102 4.58 19.29 -2.66
CA ASP A 102 4.44 17.93 -3.20
C ASP A 102 4.49 17.95 -4.72
N VAL A 103 5.04 16.89 -5.29
CA VAL A 103 5.23 16.73 -6.74
C VAL A 103 4.43 15.53 -7.21
N SER A 104 3.91 15.59 -8.44
CA SER A 104 3.22 14.46 -9.07
C SER A 104 3.74 14.22 -10.48
N LEU A 105 3.95 12.95 -10.84
CA LEU A 105 4.36 12.50 -12.17
C LEU A 105 3.37 11.43 -12.68
N ALA A 106 2.72 11.73 -13.79
CA ALA A 106 1.86 10.77 -14.48
C ALA A 106 2.69 9.83 -15.36
N ILE A 107 2.31 8.56 -15.39
CA ILE A 107 2.80 7.56 -16.34
C ILE A 107 1.80 7.49 -17.49
N ASP A 108 2.28 7.66 -18.71
CA ASP A 108 1.55 7.35 -19.94
C ASP A 108 2.03 5.98 -20.46
N PRO A 109 1.29 4.88 -20.20
CA PRO A 109 1.79 3.54 -20.53
C PRO A 109 2.02 3.35 -22.02
N LEU A 110 1.18 3.93 -22.87
CA LEU A 110 1.28 3.75 -24.32
C LEU A 110 2.50 4.47 -24.89
N LYS A 111 2.70 5.72 -24.48
CA LYS A 111 3.85 6.50 -24.92
C LYS A 111 5.16 5.85 -24.47
N LEU A 112 5.25 5.50 -23.19
CA LEU A 112 6.49 5.00 -22.61
C LEU A 112 6.80 3.54 -22.99
N ALA A 113 5.80 2.72 -23.30
CA ALA A 113 6.02 1.35 -23.78
C ALA A 113 6.46 1.29 -25.26
N ARG A 114 6.09 2.28 -26.08
CA ARG A 114 6.37 2.29 -27.52
C ARG A 114 7.59 3.12 -27.91
N ASP A 115 7.99 4.08 -27.08
CA ASP A 115 9.09 4.99 -27.36
C ASP A 115 10.12 4.96 -26.22
N GLU A 116 11.22 4.24 -26.46
CA GLU A 116 12.34 4.13 -25.53
C GLU A 116 13.01 5.48 -25.23
N ARG A 117 13.00 6.44 -26.16
CA ARG A 117 13.53 7.79 -25.89
C ARG A 117 12.59 8.55 -24.96
N ALA A 118 11.28 8.47 -25.19
CA ALA A 118 10.30 9.06 -24.28
C ALA A 118 10.39 8.46 -22.88
N LYS A 119 10.57 7.13 -22.77
CA LYS A 119 10.82 6.44 -21.51
C LYS A 119 12.10 6.93 -20.82
N ALA A 120 13.21 7.03 -21.55
CA ALA A 120 14.47 7.51 -21.00
C ALA A 120 14.36 8.95 -20.47
N THR A 121 13.73 9.85 -21.23
CA THR A 121 13.48 11.24 -20.79
C THR A 121 12.60 11.27 -19.54
N TRP A 122 11.51 10.51 -19.52
CA TRP A 122 10.62 10.46 -18.36
C TRP A 122 11.32 9.92 -17.11
N MET A 123 12.21 8.92 -17.26
CA MET A 123 13.04 8.42 -16.16
C MET A 123 14.04 9.47 -15.65
N GLN A 124 14.59 10.31 -16.53
CA GLN A 124 15.44 11.44 -16.11
C GLN A 124 14.62 12.47 -15.31
N ASP A 125 13.40 12.77 -15.74
CA ASP A 125 12.49 13.66 -15.00
C ASP A 125 12.17 13.08 -13.61
N TYR A 126 11.91 11.78 -13.52
CA TYR A 126 11.70 11.08 -12.26
C TYR A 126 12.89 11.22 -11.29
N VAL A 127 14.11 10.96 -11.78
CA VAL A 127 15.33 11.11 -10.97
C VAL A 127 15.56 12.57 -10.56
N ALA A 128 15.30 13.52 -11.46
CA ALA A 128 15.39 14.95 -11.15
C ALA A 128 14.37 15.36 -10.07
N CYS A 129 13.16 14.80 -10.08
CA CYS A 129 12.19 14.99 -9.01
C CYS A 129 12.69 14.43 -7.68
N LEU A 130 13.25 13.21 -7.65
CA LEU A 130 13.86 12.65 -6.44
C LEU A 130 14.97 13.57 -5.89
N ALA A 131 15.88 14.04 -6.73
CA ALA A 131 16.94 14.97 -6.34
C ALA A 131 16.39 16.22 -5.65
N ARG A 132 15.36 16.85 -6.25
CA ARG A 132 14.72 18.05 -5.70
C ARG A 132 14.08 17.81 -4.34
N LEU A 133 13.44 16.66 -4.13
CA LEU A 133 12.82 16.33 -2.84
C LEU A 133 13.84 16.26 -1.71
N PHE A 134 15.00 15.64 -1.95
CA PHE A 134 16.08 15.54 -0.95
C PHE A 134 16.74 16.88 -0.68
N GLU A 135 16.96 17.70 -1.71
CA GLU A 135 17.47 19.06 -1.55
C GLU A 135 16.50 19.92 -0.70
N GLN A 136 15.21 19.87 -1.01
CA GLN A 136 14.18 20.58 -0.26
C GLN A 136 14.10 20.10 1.19
N THR A 137 14.15 18.79 1.43
CA THR A 137 14.14 18.21 2.78
C THR A 137 15.33 18.70 3.61
N SER A 138 16.51 18.84 2.98
CA SER A 138 17.71 19.33 3.66
C SER A 138 17.60 20.80 4.04
N LYS A 139 17.02 21.65 3.18
CA LYS A 139 16.76 23.08 3.46
C LYS A 139 15.70 23.28 4.55
N VAL A 140 14.67 22.44 4.54
CA VAL A 140 13.56 22.39 5.50
C VAL A 140 14.05 22.12 6.93
N GLN A 141 15.05 21.25 7.12
CA GLN A 141 15.64 20.98 8.44
C GLN A 141 16.42 22.16 9.03
N ALA A 142 16.85 23.13 8.21
CA ALA A 142 17.66 24.27 8.65
C ALA A 142 16.83 25.44 9.23
N VAL A 143 15.50 25.45 9.04
CA VAL A 143 14.60 26.53 9.50
C VAL A 143 13.80 26.04 10.71
N HIS A 144 13.77 26.81 11.80
CA HIS A 144 13.21 26.45 13.12
C HIS A 144 11.69 26.16 13.18
N ALA A 145 10.97 26.19 12.06
CA ALA A 145 9.58 25.76 11.97
C ALA A 145 9.57 24.39 11.30
N LYS A 146 9.11 23.30 11.94
CA LYS A 146 9.06 21.93 11.37
C LYS A 146 8.25 21.91 10.05
N PRO A 147 8.85 22.04 8.86
CA PRO A 147 8.09 21.97 7.64
C PRO A 147 7.96 20.49 7.26
N ARG A 148 6.79 20.11 6.78
CA ARG A 148 6.55 18.74 6.36
C ARG A 148 7.50 18.37 5.20
N PRO A 149 8.15 17.19 5.23
CA PRO A 149 8.97 16.76 4.09
C PRO A 149 8.12 16.65 2.82
N PRO A 150 8.68 17.05 1.65
CA PRO A 150 7.96 16.99 0.39
C PRO A 150 7.72 15.54 -0.04
N ARG A 151 6.66 15.33 -0.81
CA ARG A 151 6.22 14.00 -1.25
C ARG A 151 6.14 13.93 -2.77
N LEU A 152 6.41 12.76 -3.32
CA LEU A 152 6.25 12.50 -4.75
C LEU A 152 5.19 11.44 -4.97
N LEU A 153 4.19 11.77 -5.78
CA LEU A 153 3.25 10.81 -6.34
C LEU A 153 3.71 10.43 -7.75
N VAL A 154 3.89 9.15 -8.01
CA VAL A 154 3.99 8.60 -9.36
C VAL A 154 2.79 7.69 -9.59
N TYR A 155 2.05 7.92 -10.67
CA TYR A 155 0.79 7.19 -10.89
C TYR A 155 0.58 6.78 -12.34
N ALA A 156 0.11 5.55 -12.52
CA ALA A 156 -0.50 5.03 -13.74
C ALA A 156 -2.04 4.91 -13.61
N THR A 157 -2.59 5.33 -12.46
CA THR A 157 -4.03 5.37 -12.20
C THR A 157 -4.78 6.15 -13.27
N ALA A 158 -5.75 5.50 -13.91
CA ALA A 158 -6.50 6.04 -15.02
C ALA A 158 -7.98 5.66 -14.96
N GLN A 159 -8.79 6.34 -15.76
CA GLN A 159 -10.20 6.00 -15.97
C GLN A 159 -10.33 4.71 -16.79
N ALA A 160 -11.45 4.01 -16.66
CA ALA A 160 -11.71 2.74 -17.34
C ALA A 160 -11.52 2.82 -18.87
N GLU A 161 -11.89 3.94 -19.49
CA GLU A 161 -11.72 4.17 -20.92
C GLU A 161 -10.22 4.18 -21.32
N SER A 162 -9.39 4.94 -20.61
CA SER A 162 -7.95 5.00 -20.89
C SER A 162 -7.26 3.66 -20.61
N VAL A 163 -7.68 2.94 -19.56
CA VAL A 163 -7.19 1.58 -19.28
C VAL A 163 -7.51 0.66 -20.46
N LYS A 164 -8.75 0.69 -20.95
CA LYS A 164 -9.16 -0.10 -22.10
C LYS A 164 -8.33 0.23 -23.35
N GLN A 165 -8.09 1.51 -23.63
CA GLN A 165 -7.25 1.93 -24.76
C GLN A 165 -5.82 1.35 -24.66
N VAL A 166 -5.22 1.37 -23.46
CA VAL A 166 -3.90 0.77 -23.22
C VAL A 166 -3.93 -0.74 -23.47
N GLN A 167 -4.94 -1.41 -22.92
CA GLN A 167 -5.12 -2.87 -23.03
C GLN A 167 -5.39 -3.31 -24.48
N ASP A 168 -6.20 -2.57 -25.23
CA ASP A 168 -6.47 -2.85 -26.65
C ASP A 168 -5.20 -2.70 -27.50
N ALA A 169 -4.31 -1.79 -27.13
CA ALA A 169 -3.11 -1.45 -27.89
C ALA A 169 -1.86 -2.24 -27.52
N LEU A 170 -1.77 -2.80 -26.31
CA LEU A 170 -0.63 -3.57 -25.82
C LEU A 170 -0.97 -5.03 -25.47
N GLY A 171 -2.25 -5.34 -25.21
CA GLY A 171 -2.70 -6.57 -24.56
C GLY A 171 -2.82 -6.40 -23.05
N ILE A 172 -3.83 -7.03 -22.44
CA ILE A 172 -4.12 -6.92 -21.00
C ILE A 172 -2.93 -7.34 -20.14
N ASP A 173 -2.43 -8.56 -20.36
CA ASP A 173 -1.35 -9.14 -19.54
C ASP A 173 -0.03 -8.37 -19.74
N ILE A 174 0.26 -7.97 -20.98
CA ILE A 174 1.46 -7.21 -21.33
C ILE A 174 1.42 -5.83 -20.69
N ALA A 175 0.28 -5.13 -20.74
CA ALA A 175 0.12 -3.82 -20.11
C ALA A 175 0.31 -3.89 -18.58
N SER A 176 -0.31 -4.89 -17.92
CA SER A 176 -0.16 -5.08 -16.46
C SER A 176 1.30 -5.37 -16.10
N ALA A 177 1.91 -6.35 -16.74
CA ALA A 177 3.30 -6.75 -16.48
C ALA A 177 4.28 -5.60 -16.75
N TRP A 178 4.04 -4.79 -17.79
CA TRP A 178 4.87 -3.63 -18.10
C TRP A 178 4.78 -2.55 -17.02
N ILE A 179 3.57 -2.25 -16.51
CA ILE A 179 3.38 -1.29 -15.43
C ILE A 179 4.02 -1.79 -14.13
N GLU A 180 3.83 -3.06 -13.80
CA GLU A 180 4.44 -3.69 -12.62
C GLU A 180 5.97 -3.61 -12.68
N ALA A 181 6.56 -3.94 -13.83
CA ALA A 181 8.00 -3.85 -14.05
C ALA A 181 8.52 -2.40 -13.92
N LEU A 182 7.81 -1.43 -14.50
CA LEU A 182 8.17 -0.02 -14.35
C LEU A 182 8.10 0.40 -12.88
N MET A 183 7.03 0.09 -12.16
CA MET A 183 6.87 0.44 -10.74
C MET A 183 7.95 -0.19 -9.86
N ALA A 184 8.34 -1.43 -10.16
CA ALA A 184 9.47 -2.10 -9.51
C ALA A 184 10.80 -1.36 -9.74
N ASP A 185 11.06 -0.92 -10.97
CA ASP A 185 12.28 -0.18 -11.30
C ASP A 185 12.32 1.21 -10.67
N LEU A 186 11.18 1.90 -10.60
CA LEU A 186 11.05 3.15 -9.87
C LEU A 186 11.35 2.98 -8.37
N ALA A 187 10.81 1.92 -7.75
CA ALA A 187 11.09 1.62 -6.35
C ALA A 187 12.59 1.34 -6.09
N LYS A 188 13.27 0.60 -6.98
CA LYS A 188 14.71 0.36 -6.89
C LYS A 188 15.51 1.65 -6.98
N GLU A 189 15.15 2.52 -7.92
CA GLU A 189 15.85 3.79 -8.11
C GLU A 189 15.62 4.73 -6.92
N ALA A 190 14.39 4.83 -6.42
CA ALA A 190 14.09 5.56 -5.19
C ALA A 190 14.87 5.02 -3.98
N LYS A 191 14.96 3.70 -3.82
CA LYS A 191 15.76 3.04 -2.77
C LYS A 191 17.23 3.46 -2.85
N ARG A 192 17.82 3.44 -4.06
CA ARG A 192 19.20 3.89 -4.32
C ARG A 192 19.40 5.35 -3.98
N PHE A 193 18.41 6.19 -4.31
CA PHE A 193 18.41 7.61 -4.00
C PHE A 193 18.26 7.93 -2.50
N GLY A 194 17.83 6.95 -1.70
CA GLY A 194 17.72 7.08 -0.24
C GLY A 194 16.28 7.14 0.30
N VAL A 195 15.27 6.96 -0.55
CA VAL A 195 13.86 6.94 -0.09
C VAL A 195 13.66 5.73 0.82
N ARG A 196 12.99 5.95 1.96
CA ARG A 196 12.67 4.91 2.95
C ARG A 196 11.18 4.78 3.26
N ARG A 197 10.34 5.67 2.72
CA ARG A 197 8.91 5.74 3.04
C ARG A 197 8.10 5.59 1.76
N PHE A 198 7.41 4.46 1.63
CA PHE A 198 6.62 4.15 0.44
C PHE A 198 5.15 3.92 0.80
N VAL A 199 4.28 4.57 0.05
CA VAL A 199 2.86 4.25 -0.01
C VAL A 199 2.59 3.65 -1.38
N VAL A 200 2.02 2.45 -1.44
CA VAL A 200 1.79 1.76 -2.71
C VAL A 200 0.31 1.42 -2.85
N ALA A 201 -0.28 1.77 -3.99
CA ALA A 201 -1.69 1.51 -4.29
C ALA A 201 -1.86 0.54 -5.46
N GLY A 202 -2.49 -0.60 -5.19
CA GLY A 202 -2.67 -1.73 -6.11
C GLY A 202 -2.01 -2.99 -5.56
N GLY A 203 -2.67 -4.15 -5.66
CA GLY A 203 -2.17 -5.40 -5.10
C GLY A 203 -0.93 -5.90 -5.86
N GLU A 204 -1.04 -5.93 -7.17
CA GLU A 204 0.00 -6.29 -8.13
C GLU A 204 1.17 -5.32 -8.04
N THR A 205 0.88 -4.01 -8.00
CA THR A 205 1.89 -2.96 -7.79
C THR A 205 2.62 -3.12 -6.45
N SER A 206 1.88 -3.43 -5.37
CA SER A 206 2.48 -3.69 -4.05
C SER A 206 3.40 -4.91 -4.09
N GLY A 207 2.99 -5.99 -4.76
CA GLY A 207 3.80 -7.18 -4.96
C GLY A 207 5.11 -6.87 -5.69
N ALA A 208 5.02 -6.18 -6.84
CA ALA A 208 6.16 -5.80 -7.65
C ALA A 208 7.15 -4.90 -6.87
N VAL A 209 6.65 -3.91 -6.14
CA VAL A 209 7.48 -2.99 -5.34
C VAL A 209 8.16 -3.72 -4.17
N VAL A 210 7.42 -4.53 -3.41
CA VAL A 210 7.96 -5.30 -2.28
C VAL A 210 9.07 -6.24 -2.73
N GLN A 211 8.85 -6.94 -3.85
CA GLN A 211 9.86 -7.82 -4.45
C GLN A 211 11.08 -7.04 -4.91
N ALA A 212 10.89 -5.90 -5.58
CA ALA A 212 11.96 -5.04 -6.07
C ALA A 212 12.82 -4.44 -4.95
N LEU A 213 12.23 -4.18 -3.79
CA LEU A 213 12.93 -3.70 -2.60
C LEU A 213 13.65 -4.82 -1.82
N ASP A 214 13.45 -6.09 -2.19
CA ASP A 214 13.90 -7.31 -1.49
C ASP A 214 13.32 -7.42 -0.06
N VAL A 215 12.06 -7.04 0.11
CA VAL A 215 11.38 -7.12 1.40
C VAL A 215 10.82 -8.52 1.61
N LYS A 216 11.29 -9.18 2.67
CA LYS A 216 10.92 -10.58 3.01
C LYS A 216 10.01 -10.68 4.22
N LEU A 217 10.10 -9.70 5.11
CA LEU A 217 9.38 -9.66 6.38
C LEU A 217 8.95 -8.23 6.66
N LEU A 218 7.74 -8.10 7.20
CA LEU A 218 7.12 -6.85 7.58
C LEU A 218 6.67 -6.94 9.03
N LYS A 219 7.10 -5.99 9.86
CA LYS A 219 6.52 -5.74 11.16
C LYS A 219 5.27 -4.87 10.98
N ILE A 220 4.12 -5.35 11.45
CA ILE A 220 2.88 -4.58 11.40
C ILE A 220 2.91 -3.47 12.45
N GLY A 221 2.55 -2.25 12.05
CA GLY A 221 2.46 -1.07 12.90
C GLY A 221 1.03 -0.52 12.98
N ALA A 222 0.93 0.79 13.25
CA ALA A 222 -0.34 1.47 13.41
C ALA A 222 -1.20 1.43 12.14
N GLN A 223 -2.52 1.30 12.35
CA GLN A 223 -3.50 1.36 11.28
C GLN A 223 -3.62 2.79 10.72
N ILE A 224 -3.56 2.92 9.38
CA ILE A 224 -3.80 4.21 8.69
C ILE A 224 -5.29 4.37 8.41
N ASP A 225 -5.86 3.33 7.79
CA ASP A 225 -7.29 3.18 7.48
C ASP A 225 -7.67 1.70 7.67
N PRO A 226 -8.98 1.37 7.80
CA PRO A 226 -9.44 -0.01 7.92
C PRO A 226 -8.79 -0.94 6.89
N GLY A 227 -8.09 -1.97 7.38
CA GLY A 227 -7.40 -2.96 6.54
C GLY A 227 -6.05 -2.53 5.97
N VAL A 228 -5.54 -1.34 6.30
CA VAL A 228 -4.27 -0.82 5.76
C VAL A 228 -3.40 -0.23 6.88
N PRO A 229 -2.48 -1.02 7.45
CA PRO A 229 -1.52 -0.54 8.43
C PRO A 229 -0.25 0.01 7.78
N TRP A 230 0.48 0.83 8.53
CA TRP A 230 1.91 1.00 8.30
C TRP A 230 2.63 -0.31 8.63
N THR A 231 3.69 -0.59 7.88
CA THR A 231 4.59 -1.71 8.14
C THR A 231 6.03 -1.26 8.06
N GLU A 232 6.92 -1.96 8.75
CA GLU A 232 8.37 -1.75 8.65
C GLU A 232 9.04 -3.02 8.15
N SER A 233 9.89 -2.91 7.13
CA SER A 233 10.73 -4.01 6.68
C SER A 233 12.02 -4.11 7.48
N LEU A 234 12.65 -5.29 7.49
CA LEU A 234 13.97 -5.50 8.09
C LEU A 234 15.07 -4.62 7.46
N GLN A 235 14.85 -4.16 6.23
CA GLN A 235 15.75 -3.23 5.52
C GLN A 235 15.53 -1.76 5.90
N GLY A 236 14.62 -1.47 6.83
CA GLY A 236 14.30 -0.12 7.28
C GLY A 236 13.37 0.65 6.35
N PHE A 237 12.54 -0.04 5.55
CA PHE A 237 11.49 0.62 4.78
C PHE A 237 10.21 0.73 5.59
N ALA A 238 9.66 1.94 5.70
CA ALA A 238 8.26 2.12 6.08
C ALA A 238 7.40 1.93 4.83
N LEU A 239 6.48 0.96 4.86
CA LEU A 239 5.63 0.58 3.73
C LEU A 239 4.15 0.60 4.14
N ALA A 240 3.33 1.31 3.37
CA ALA A 240 1.87 1.23 3.42
C ALA A 240 1.38 0.60 2.11
N LEU A 241 0.92 -0.65 2.18
CA LEU A 241 0.52 -1.45 1.01
C LEU A 241 -1.01 -1.50 0.94
N LYS A 242 -1.58 -0.74 0.02
CA LYS A 242 -3.03 -0.52 -0.09
C LYS A 242 -3.58 -1.27 -1.29
N SER A 243 -4.55 -2.16 -1.06
CA SER A 243 -5.37 -2.71 -2.15
C SER A 243 -6.21 -1.60 -2.81
N GLY A 244 -6.62 -1.80 -4.07
CA GLY A 244 -7.26 -0.77 -4.89
C GLY A 244 -8.43 -0.06 -4.20
N ASN A 245 -9.36 -0.82 -3.62
CA ASN A 245 -10.62 -0.28 -3.07
C ASN A 245 -10.53 0.21 -1.61
N PHE A 246 -9.36 0.16 -0.98
CA PHE A 246 -9.20 0.51 0.44
C PHE A 246 -8.85 1.98 0.64
N GLY A 247 -9.08 2.48 1.85
CA GLY A 247 -8.70 3.82 2.30
C GLY A 247 -9.64 4.94 1.86
N ALA A 248 -9.69 6.01 2.64
CA ALA A 248 -10.45 7.22 2.33
C ALA A 248 -9.78 8.05 1.22
N GLU A 249 -10.45 9.11 0.75
CA GLU A 249 -9.95 9.98 -0.32
C GLU A 249 -8.62 10.67 0.05
N ASP A 250 -8.42 10.97 1.33
CA ASP A 250 -7.21 11.59 1.88
C ASP A 250 -6.09 10.59 2.23
N PHE A 251 -6.24 9.32 1.85
CA PHE A 251 -5.35 8.25 2.31
C PHE A 251 -3.86 8.55 2.08
N PHE A 252 -3.48 9.06 0.91
CA PHE A 252 -2.07 9.34 0.59
C PHE A 252 -1.45 10.43 1.46
N THR A 253 -2.21 11.48 1.77
CA THR A 253 -1.73 12.56 2.62
C THR A 253 -1.69 12.09 4.08
N LYS A 254 -2.79 11.51 4.56
CA LYS A 254 -2.93 10.95 5.90
C LYS A 254 -1.86 9.92 6.24
N ALA A 255 -1.58 8.98 5.34
CA ALA A 255 -0.57 7.93 5.54
C ALA A 255 0.80 8.53 5.87
N LEU A 256 1.26 9.48 5.04
CA LEU A 256 2.59 10.07 5.21
C LEU A 256 2.62 11.10 6.36
N ASP A 257 1.51 11.77 6.66
CA ASP A 257 1.40 12.69 7.82
C ASP A 257 1.61 11.92 9.14
N LEU A 258 1.10 10.68 9.24
CA LEU A 258 1.30 9.80 10.41
C LEU A 258 2.77 9.46 10.68
N LEU A 259 3.65 9.54 9.68
CA LEU A 259 5.10 9.33 9.87
C LEU A 259 5.85 10.63 10.16
N ASP A 260 5.26 11.78 9.84
CA ASP A 260 5.85 13.11 10.02
C ASP A 260 5.59 13.71 11.42
N ALA A 261 4.49 13.29 12.08
CA ALA A 261 4.10 13.66 13.45
C ALA A 261 4.89 12.87 14.50
#